data_AF-A0A432FV09-F1
#
_entry.id   AF-A0A432FV09-F1
#
_cell.length_a   1.000
_cell.length_b   1.000
_cell.length_c   1.000
_cell.angle_alpha   90.00
_cell.angle_beta   90.00
_cell.angle_gamma   90.00
#
_symmetry.space_group_name_H-M   'P 1'
#
loop_
_entity.id
_entity.type
_entity.pdbx_description
1 polymer ?
#
loop_
_entity_poly.entity_id
_entity_poly.type
_entity_poly.pdbx_seq_one_letter_code
_entity_poly.pdbx_strand_id
1 'polypeptide(L)'
;MLVKDIMTQGARTVTEDTPIREVASLMCLYRYSGLPVVEDEDRLIGFIAEKDVLAQLFPSVEDAMGGMTTIDLHEKVREYADLMNRKVSDLMTRGARTVSPDMPILKAAIIMANNRFRRIPVAEGDRLVGMLSLGDIHKAIFHKSLTEG
;
A
#
# COMPACT_ATOMS: atom_id res chain seq x y z
N MET A 1 13.07 19.54 7.77
CA MET A 1 12.07 18.96 6.86
C MET A 1 11.32 17.86 7.58
N LEU A 2 10.02 18.06 7.66
CA LEU A 2 9.03 17.16 8.22
C LEU A 2 8.31 16.44 7.09
N VAL A 3 7.59 15.36 7.43
CA VAL A 3 6.80 14.59 6.46
C VAL A 3 5.81 15.48 5.72
N LYS A 4 5.10 16.37 6.41
CA LYS A 4 4.13 17.29 5.80
C LYS A 4 4.70 18.24 4.75
N ASP A 5 6.01 18.50 4.80
CA ASP A 5 6.67 19.39 3.85
C ASP A 5 6.81 18.72 2.46
N ILE A 6 6.72 17.38 2.38
CA ILE A 6 7.04 16.61 1.16
C ILE A 6 6.03 15.52 0.82
N MET A 7 5.08 15.22 1.71
CA MET A 7 4.06 14.20 1.45
C MET A 7 3.13 14.62 0.30
N THR A 8 2.58 13.63 -0.39
CA THR A 8 1.49 13.88 -1.33
C THR A 8 0.17 13.97 -0.55
N GLN A 9 -0.52 15.11 -0.65
CA GLN A 9 -1.87 15.32 -0.13
C GLN A 9 -2.91 14.68 -1.06
N GLY A 10 -4.09 14.34 -0.53
CA GLY A 10 -5.19 13.78 -1.34
C GLY A 10 -4.86 12.40 -1.90
N ALA A 11 -4.47 11.47 -1.01
CA ALA A 11 -4.23 10.09 -1.38
C ALA A 11 -5.50 9.48 -1.99
N ARG A 12 -5.37 8.71 -3.08
CA ARG A 12 -6.49 7.87 -3.51
C ARG A 12 -6.71 6.78 -2.49
N THR A 13 -7.95 6.63 -2.06
CA THR A 13 -8.38 5.66 -1.06
C THR A 13 -9.46 4.75 -1.64
N VAL A 14 -9.73 3.66 -0.92
CA VAL A 14 -10.84 2.74 -1.17
C VAL A 14 -11.54 2.44 0.16
N THR A 15 -12.73 1.86 0.12
CA THR A 15 -13.48 1.45 1.31
C THR A 15 -13.48 -0.08 1.44
N GLU A 16 -13.93 -0.60 2.58
CA GLU A 16 -14.07 -2.05 2.79
C GLU A 16 -14.97 -2.73 1.75
N ASP A 17 -15.97 -2.00 1.24
CA ASP A 17 -16.93 -2.48 0.25
C ASP A 17 -16.45 -2.35 -1.19
N THR A 18 -15.35 -1.65 -1.45
CA THR A 18 -14.81 -1.48 -2.81
C THR A 18 -14.48 -2.86 -3.41
N PRO A 19 -14.93 -3.17 -4.64
CA PRO A 19 -14.58 -4.41 -5.31
C PRO A 19 -13.09 -4.48 -5.67
N ILE A 20 -12.48 -5.67 -5.61
CA ILE A 20 -11.07 -5.85 -5.96
C ILE A 20 -10.76 -5.47 -7.41
N ARG A 21 -11.69 -5.65 -8.36
CA ARG A 21 -11.52 -5.15 -9.74
C ARG A 21 -11.26 -3.65 -9.82
N GLU A 22 -11.87 -2.87 -8.92
CA GLU A 22 -11.72 -1.42 -8.89
C GLU A 22 -10.35 -1.06 -8.30
N VAL A 23 -9.96 -1.72 -7.21
CA VAL A 23 -8.62 -1.62 -6.62
C VAL A 23 -7.55 -1.91 -7.69
N ALA A 24 -7.66 -3.03 -8.40
CA ALA A 24 -6.73 -3.42 -9.45
C ALA A 24 -6.69 -2.37 -10.58
N SER A 25 -7.86 -1.82 -10.95
CA SER A 25 -7.93 -0.74 -11.95
C SER A 25 -7.19 0.52 -11.48
N LEU A 26 -7.37 0.93 -10.23
CA LEU A 26 -6.66 2.07 -9.64
C LEU A 26 -5.14 1.82 -9.59
N MET A 27 -4.71 0.62 -9.21
CA MET A 27 -3.31 0.22 -9.19
C MET A 27 -2.69 0.32 -10.59
N CYS A 28 -3.36 -0.20 -11.62
CA CYS A 28 -2.92 -0.13 -13.01
C CYS A 28 -2.88 1.30 -13.56
N LEU A 29 -3.96 2.07 -13.37
CA LEU A 29 -4.11 3.41 -13.93
C LEU A 29 -3.11 4.41 -13.31
N TYR A 30 -2.93 4.34 -12.00
CA TYR A 30 -2.12 5.31 -11.26
C TYR A 30 -0.73 4.78 -10.88
N ARG A 31 -0.40 3.54 -11.29
CA ARG A 31 0.84 2.84 -10.92
C ARG A 31 1.04 2.82 -9.40
N TYR A 32 -0.05 2.54 -8.71
CA TYR A 32 -0.07 2.37 -7.28
C TYR A 32 0.13 0.90 -6.92
N SER A 33 1.13 0.60 -6.10
CA SER A 33 1.35 -0.75 -5.59
C SER A 33 0.45 -1.09 -4.39
N GLY A 34 -0.37 -0.13 -3.96
CA GLY A 34 -1.25 -0.23 -2.82
C GLY A 34 -1.96 1.07 -2.49
N LEU A 35 -3.07 0.94 -1.77
CA LEU A 35 -4.04 1.97 -1.48
C LEU A 35 -4.45 1.90 0.01
N PRO A 36 -4.54 3.05 0.69
CA PRO A 36 -5.16 3.13 2.01
C PRO A 36 -6.65 2.74 1.94
N VAL A 37 -7.12 2.01 2.94
CA VAL A 37 -8.53 1.69 3.12
C VAL A 37 -9.08 2.58 4.23
N VAL A 38 -10.12 3.35 3.91
CA VAL A 38 -10.75 4.30 4.82
C VAL A 38 -12.24 4.00 5.01
N GLU A 39 -12.77 4.44 6.13
CA GLU A 39 -14.22 4.60 6.37
C GLU A 39 -14.62 6.08 6.22
N ASP A 40 -15.79 6.44 6.77
CA ASP A 40 -16.29 7.80 6.85
C ASP A 40 -15.23 8.80 7.38
N GLU A 41 -15.24 10.02 6.84
CA GLU A 41 -14.37 11.14 7.25
C GLU A 41 -12.85 10.85 7.15
N ASP A 42 -12.42 10.06 6.16
CA ASP A 42 -11.01 9.69 5.91
C ASP A 42 -10.36 8.90 7.05
N ARG A 43 -11.17 8.23 7.88
CA ARG A 43 -10.70 7.36 8.96
C ARG A 43 -9.98 6.14 8.39
N LEU A 44 -8.66 6.07 8.58
CA LEU A 44 -7.81 4.99 8.11
C LEU A 44 -8.00 3.72 8.93
N ILE A 45 -8.46 2.66 8.28
CA ILE A 45 -8.73 1.37 8.93
C ILE A 45 -7.85 0.24 8.42
N GLY A 46 -7.23 0.41 7.25
CA GLY A 46 -6.41 -0.63 6.65
C GLY A 46 -5.61 -0.17 5.44
N PHE A 47 -4.99 -1.15 4.79
CA PHE A 47 -4.24 -0.96 3.55
C PHE A 47 -4.41 -2.19 2.67
N ILE A 48 -4.55 -1.99 1.37
CA ILE A 48 -4.57 -3.08 0.39
C ILE A 48 -3.48 -2.86 -0.65
N ALA A 49 -2.69 -3.88 -0.92
CA ALA A 49 -1.56 -3.86 -1.84
C ALA A 49 -1.65 -4.98 -2.88
N GLU A 50 -0.87 -4.86 -3.96
CA GLU A 50 -0.78 -5.91 -5.00
C GLU A 50 -0.44 -7.27 -4.38
N LYS A 51 0.44 -7.29 -3.37
CA LYS A 51 0.80 -8.52 -2.65
C LYS A 51 -0.39 -9.18 -1.98
N ASP A 52 -1.38 -8.42 -1.52
CA ASP A 52 -2.54 -8.94 -0.80
C ASP A 52 -3.52 -9.60 -1.78
N VAL A 53 -3.62 -9.06 -3.00
CA VAL A 53 -4.37 -9.65 -4.11
C VAL A 53 -3.66 -10.90 -4.64
N LEU A 54 -2.35 -10.81 -4.90
CA LEU A 54 -1.57 -11.89 -5.50
C LEU A 54 -1.31 -13.05 -4.54
N ALA A 55 -1.21 -12.80 -3.23
CA ALA A 55 -1.01 -13.85 -2.23
C ALA A 55 -2.12 -14.91 -2.25
N GLN A 56 -3.31 -14.58 -2.74
CA GLN A 56 -4.41 -15.54 -2.91
C GLN A 56 -4.20 -16.49 -4.11
N LEU A 57 -3.37 -16.10 -5.08
CA LEU A 57 -3.09 -16.91 -6.27
C LEU A 57 -1.92 -17.87 -6.06
N PHE A 58 -1.02 -17.54 -5.13
CA PHE A 58 0.15 -18.37 -4.91
C PHE A 58 -0.17 -19.47 -3.89
N PRO A 59 0.28 -20.72 -4.15
CA PRO A 59 0.20 -21.77 -3.15
C PRO A 59 0.92 -21.33 -1.87
N SER A 60 0.42 -21.75 -0.71
CA SER A 60 1.16 -21.52 0.53
C SER A 60 2.52 -22.23 0.45
N VAL A 61 3.49 -21.79 1.27
CA VAL A 61 4.80 -22.44 1.33
C VAL A 61 4.65 -23.93 1.69
N GLU A 62 3.65 -24.27 2.48
CA GLU A 62 3.31 -25.64 2.86
C GLU A 62 2.82 -26.46 1.64
N ASP A 63 1.95 -25.88 0.81
CA ASP A 63 1.47 -26.49 -0.44
C ASP A 63 2.59 -26.66 -1.48
N ALA A 64 3.57 -25.74 -1.50
CA ALA A 64 4.70 -25.79 -2.42
C ALA A 64 5.79 -26.79 -1.99
N MET A 65 6.04 -26.91 -0.68
CA MET A 65 7.07 -27.79 -0.12
C MET A 65 6.62 -29.26 -0.01
N GLY A 66 5.32 -29.55 -0.14
CA GLY A 66 4.75 -30.90 -0.17
C GLY A 66 5.08 -31.75 -1.41
N GLY A 67 5.83 -31.22 -2.38
CA GLY A 67 6.51 -32.00 -3.42
C GLY A 67 5.66 -32.52 -4.60
N MET A 68 4.36 -32.20 -4.68
CA MET A 68 3.46 -32.73 -5.73
C MET A 68 2.56 -31.70 -6.42
N THR A 69 2.77 -30.40 -6.21
CA THR A 69 1.86 -29.39 -6.75
C THR A 69 2.40 -28.85 -8.08
N THR A 70 2.03 -29.49 -9.20
CA THR A 70 2.09 -28.82 -10.50
C THR A 70 1.11 -27.64 -10.46
N ILE A 71 1.64 -26.41 -10.47
CA ILE A 71 0.80 -25.20 -10.53
C ILE A 71 0.15 -25.16 -11.92
N ASP A 72 -1.15 -25.46 -11.99
CA ASP A 72 -1.93 -25.20 -13.20
C ASP A 72 -2.13 -23.68 -13.34
N LEU A 73 -1.35 -23.06 -14.22
CA LEU A 73 -1.43 -21.64 -14.50
C LEU A 73 -2.81 -21.23 -15.04
N HIS A 74 -3.52 -22.10 -15.76
CA HIS A 74 -4.86 -21.80 -16.25
C HIS A 74 -5.89 -21.76 -15.12
N GLU A 75 -5.74 -22.63 -14.12
CA GLU A 75 -6.55 -22.59 -12.90
C GLU A 75 -6.29 -21.31 -12.11
N LYS A 76 -5.02 -20.91 -11.91
CA LYS A 76 -4.67 -19.66 -11.25
C LYS A 76 -5.21 -18.41 -11.95
N VAL A 77 -5.26 -18.41 -13.27
CA VAL A 77 -5.89 -17.32 -14.03
C VAL A 77 -7.41 -17.26 -13.79
N ARG A 78 -8.09 -18.41 -13.65
CA ARG A 78 -9.52 -18.44 -13.30
C ARG A 78 -9.76 -17.96 -11.87
N GLU A 79 -8.98 -18.44 -10.91
CA GLU A 79 -9.04 -17.97 -9.51
C GLU A 79 -8.87 -16.44 -9.43
N TYR A 80 -7.94 -15.88 -10.21
CA TYR A 80 -7.77 -14.43 -10.28
C TYR A 80 -9.03 -13.71 -10.75
N ALA A 81 -9.74 -14.25 -11.74
CA ALA A 81 -11.01 -13.68 -12.20
C ALA A 81 -12.09 -13.73 -11.10
N ASP A 82 -12.12 -14.78 -10.28
CA ASP A 82 -13.05 -14.89 -9.16
C ASP A 82 -12.74 -13.89 -8.05
N LEU A 83 -11.45 -13.64 -7.77
CA LEU A 83 -11.02 -12.62 -6.82
C LEU A 83 -11.51 -11.22 -7.18
N MET A 84 -11.70 -10.92 -8.47
CA MET A 84 -12.13 -9.59 -8.94
C MET A 84 -13.52 -9.19 -8.41
N ASN A 85 -14.33 -10.15 -7.98
CA ASN A 85 -15.66 -9.93 -7.41
C ASN A 85 -15.68 -9.84 -5.89
N ARG A 86 -14.56 -10.14 -5.22
CA ARG A 86 -14.44 -9.98 -3.76
C ARG A 86 -14.38 -8.50 -3.35
N LYS A 87 -14.56 -8.27 -2.05
CA LYS A 87 -14.46 -6.95 -1.44
C LYS A 87 -13.06 -6.72 -0.87
N VAL A 88 -12.68 -5.46 -0.74
CA VAL A 88 -11.44 -5.05 -0.04
C VAL A 88 -11.39 -5.63 1.38
N SER A 89 -12.51 -5.68 2.09
CA SER A 89 -12.61 -6.28 3.44
C SER A 89 -12.05 -7.70 3.53
N ASP A 90 -12.13 -8.46 2.44
CA ASP A 90 -11.74 -9.87 2.40
C ASP A 90 -10.23 -10.06 2.30
N LEU A 91 -9.50 -9.05 1.81
CA LEU A 91 -8.09 -9.14 1.44
C LEU A 91 -7.18 -8.10 2.13
N MET A 92 -7.74 -6.99 2.60
CA MET A 92 -6.94 -5.91 3.16
C MET A 92 -6.20 -6.31 4.44
N THR A 93 -5.07 -5.65 4.69
CA THR A 93 -4.43 -5.66 6.01
C THR A 93 -5.08 -4.61 6.90
N ARG A 94 -5.69 -5.04 8.02
CA ARG A 94 -6.20 -4.13 9.05
C ARG A 94 -5.07 -3.49 9.85
N GLY A 95 -5.27 -2.25 10.31
CA GLY A 95 -4.29 -1.55 11.16
C GLY A 95 -3.03 -1.17 10.39
N ALA A 96 -3.18 -0.37 9.34
CA ALA A 96 -2.07 0.09 8.52
C ALA A 96 -1.04 0.86 9.37
N ARG A 97 0.24 0.53 9.21
CA ARG A 97 1.32 1.31 9.85
C ARG A 97 1.39 2.68 9.18
N THR A 98 1.38 3.74 9.98
CA THR A 98 1.42 5.13 9.51
C THR A 98 2.63 5.89 10.05
N VAL A 99 2.85 7.10 9.51
CA VAL A 99 3.71 8.13 10.09
C VAL A 99 2.90 9.40 10.35
N SER A 100 3.35 10.22 11.31
CA SER A 100 2.75 11.53 11.58
C SER A 100 3.26 12.59 10.60
N PRO A 101 2.44 13.58 10.20
CA PRO A 101 2.87 14.71 9.37
C PRO A 101 4.01 15.53 9.99
N ASP A 102 4.11 15.58 11.32
CA ASP A 102 5.16 16.31 12.05
C ASP A 102 6.42 15.47 12.29
N MET A 103 6.48 14.25 11.78
CA MET A 103 7.65 13.39 11.90
C MET A 103 8.80 13.91 11.02
N PRO A 104 10.07 13.90 11.49
CA PRO A 104 11.22 14.17 10.61
C PRO A 104 11.33 13.14 9.48
N ILE A 105 11.63 13.60 8.25
CA ILE A 105 11.63 12.73 7.05
C ILE A 105 12.60 11.54 7.14
N LEU A 106 13.75 11.70 7.81
CA LEU A 106 14.71 10.61 7.99
C LEU A 106 14.22 9.55 8.98
N LYS A 107 13.42 9.94 9.98
CA LYS A 107 12.77 9.00 10.90
C LYS A 107 11.70 8.19 10.16
N ALA A 108 10.92 8.84 9.30
CA ALA A 108 9.99 8.13 8.42
C ALA A 108 10.73 7.15 7.49
N ALA A 109 11.86 7.55 6.91
CA ALA A 109 12.69 6.68 6.06
C ALA A 109 13.17 5.41 6.80
N ILE A 110 13.58 5.53 8.08
CA ILE A 110 13.96 4.38 8.91
C ILE A 110 12.79 3.42 9.11
N ILE A 111 11.60 3.95 9.44
CA ILE A 111 10.38 3.13 9.58
C ILE A 111 10.08 2.40 8.27
N MET A 112 10.13 3.11 7.15
CA MET A 112 9.89 2.53 5.83
C MET A 112 10.90 1.43 5.49
N ALA A 113 12.19 1.66 5.71
CA ALA A 113 13.25 0.68 5.45
C ALA A 113 13.09 -0.58 6.31
N ASN A 114 12.85 -0.43 7.61
CA ASN A 114 12.71 -1.55 8.54
C ASN A 114 11.49 -2.43 8.24
N ASN A 115 10.42 -1.84 7.70
CA ASN A 115 9.21 -2.57 7.32
C ASN A 115 9.20 -2.96 5.83
N ARG A 116 10.28 -2.67 5.09
CA ARG A 116 10.38 -2.89 3.63
C ARG A 116 9.26 -2.21 2.83
N PHE A 117 8.81 -1.05 3.30
CA PHE A 117 7.77 -0.26 2.65
C PHE A 117 8.39 0.78 1.71
N ARG A 118 7.89 0.83 0.47
CA ARG A 118 8.26 1.91 -0.47
C ARG A 118 7.37 3.14 -0.35
N ARG A 119 6.16 2.96 0.21
CA ARG A 119 5.16 3.99 0.48
C ARG A 119 4.51 3.71 1.82
N ILE A 120 4.12 4.77 2.54
CA ILE A 120 3.48 4.67 3.85
C ILE A 120 2.40 5.75 3.97
N PRO A 121 1.22 5.43 4.54
CA PRO A 121 0.21 6.43 4.86
C PRO A 121 0.69 7.43 5.91
N VAL A 122 0.31 8.68 5.73
CA VAL A 122 0.52 9.76 6.70
C VAL A 122 -0.81 10.05 7.38
N ALA A 123 -0.84 9.99 8.71
CA ALA A 123 -2.07 10.15 9.48
C ALA A 123 -1.90 11.06 10.70
N GLU A 124 -2.98 11.78 11.04
CA GLU A 124 -3.16 12.51 12.29
C GLU A 124 -4.16 11.76 13.16
N GLY A 125 -3.67 11.01 14.15
CA GLY A 125 -4.51 10.03 14.83
C GLY A 125 -4.91 8.91 13.87
N ASP A 126 -6.21 8.69 13.71
CA ASP A 126 -6.80 7.75 12.76
C ASP A 126 -7.15 8.40 11.40
N ARG A 127 -7.03 9.72 11.27
CA ARG A 127 -7.37 10.42 10.02
C ARG A 127 -6.22 10.37 9.02
N LEU A 128 -6.48 9.86 7.82
CA LEU A 128 -5.54 9.90 6.72
C LEU A 128 -5.38 11.33 6.20
N VAL A 129 -4.15 11.84 6.14
CA VAL A 129 -3.86 13.20 5.64
C VAL A 129 -2.94 13.23 4.42
N GLY A 130 -2.35 12.08 4.05
CA GLY A 130 -1.53 11.99 2.86
C GLY A 130 -0.80 10.66 2.71
N MET A 131 0.09 10.62 1.74
CA MET A 131 0.99 9.49 1.47
C MET A 131 2.43 9.97 1.34
N LEU A 132 3.37 9.16 1.82
CA LEU A 132 4.80 9.41 1.69
C LEU A 132 5.47 8.24 0.98
N SER A 133 6.32 8.53 -0.01
CA SER A 133 7.16 7.53 -0.68
C SER A 133 8.66 7.76 -0.42
N LEU A 134 9.46 6.70 -0.56
CA LEU A 134 10.93 6.82 -0.55
C LEU A 134 11.42 7.73 -1.69
N GLY A 135 10.65 7.81 -2.80
CA GLY A 135 10.94 8.73 -3.90
C GLY A 135 10.77 10.20 -3.51
N ASP A 136 9.75 10.52 -2.72
CA ASP A 136 9.52 11.88 -2.21
C ASP A 136 10.66 12.30 -1.28
N ILE A 137 11.07 11.40 -0.37
CA ILE A 137 12.21 11.63 0.53
C ILE A 137 13.49 11.84 -0.28
N HIS A 138 13.78 10.98 -1.26
CA HIS A 138 14.97 11.09 -2.09
C HIS A 138 15.01 12.42 -2.86
N LYS A 139 13.91 12.77 -3.55
CA LYS A 139 13.79 14.05 -4.27
C LYS A 139 14.05 15.22 -3.35
N ALA A 140 13.48 15.21 -2.15
CA ALA A 140 13.56 16.34 -1.25
C ALA A 140 14.97 16.50 -0.64
N ILE A 141 15.64 15.40 -0.30
CA ILE A 141 17.07 15.43 0.13
C ILE A 141 17.96 15.91 -1.02
N PHE A 142 17.73 15.42 -2.23
CA PHE A 142 18.50 15.81 -3.41
C PHE A 142 18.35 17.31 -3.70
N HIS A 143 17.12 17.83 -3.77
CA HIS A 143 16.88 19.26 -3.95
C HIS A 143 17.56 20.10 -2.88
N LYS A 144 17.47 19.68 -1.61
CA LYS A 144 18.12 20.37 -0.50
C LYS A 144 19.64 20.43 -0.66
N SER A 145 20.26 19.34 -1.13
CA SER A 145 21.71 19.28 -1.35
C SER A 145 22.21 20.21 -2.46
N LEU A 146 21.33 20.59 -3.40
CA LEU A 146 21.66 21.55 -4.47
C LEU A 146 21.49 23.01 -4.05
N THR A 147 20.67 23.28 -3.02
CA THR A 147 20.34 24.66 -2.58
C THR A 147 21.14 25.12 -1.37
N GLU A 148 21.71 24.19 -0.60
CA GLU A 148 22.53 24.47 0.59
C GLU A 148 24.03 24.13 0.38
N GLY A 149 24.41 23.78 -0.85
CA GLY A 149 25.79 23.49 -1.27
C GLY A 149 26.51 24.69 -1.86
#